data_AF-A0A6N9V9T1-F1
#
_entry.id   AF-A0A6N9V9T1-F1
#
_cell.length_a   1.000
_cell.length_b   1.000
_cell.length_c   1.000
_cell.angle_alpha   90.00
_cell.angle_beta   90.00
_cell.angle_gamma   90.00
#
_symmetry.space_group_name_H-M   'P 1'
#
loop_
_entity.id
_entity.type
_entity.pdbx_description
1 polymer ?
#
loop_
_entity_poly.entity_id
_entity_poly.type
_entity_poly.pdbx_seq_one_letter_code
_entity_poly.pdbx_strand_id
1 'polypeptide(L)'
;MNDVHELLDRAADEAGAPGFSTDAVYARAARIRRRRRAVVSAAVLTVAAAGAFTVARAGGPTDTAHSSVATTPLPTGSPTTSAAPGPAGTKAERLDALLPPDVGEIEQVLILALTKQLPPEQATPDYLGPLDGEYAFRKNGGVGYLVLSYEDRKTVTEKTGRPADPDGDLCTEVPPSTFRTHCTREVLPDGRVLTVWNDPMQFRGGDDVRWGPELTGRLVQRDGSQLLVRSSTGFESTGTQGPLLDAPPVSREQLRELLTGPEVLPPS
;
A
#
# COMPACT_ATOMS: atom_id res chain seq x y z
N MET A 1 -24.44 -18.28 -53.50
CA MET A 1 -23.62 -17.70 -52.42
C MET A 1 -24.57 -16.81 -51.64
N ASN A 2 -24.81 -17.11 -50.37
CA ASN A 2 -25.70 -16.30 -49.55
C ASN A 2 -24.93 -15.07 -49.07
N ASP A 3 -25.61 -13.93 -48.98
CA ASP A 3 -24.97 -12.68 -48.56
C ASP A 3 -24.64 -12.74 -47.05
N VAL A 4 -23.57 -12.06 -46.63
CA VAL A 4 -23.18 -11.99 -45.21
C VAL A 4 -24.29 -11.33 -44.40
N HIS A 5 -25.02 -10.38 -44.97
CA HIS A 5 -26.20 -9.77 -44.36
C HIS A 5 -27.32 -10.80 -44.07
N GLU A 6 -27.58 -11.74 -44.98
CA GLU A 6 -28.62 -12.78 -44.82
C GLU A 6 -28.27 -13.81 -43.73
N LEU A 7 -26.97 -13.95 -43.39
CA LEU A 7 -26.50 -14.75 -42.27
C LEU A 7 -26.59 -13.98 -40.93
N LEU A 8 -26.36 -12.67 -40.95
CA LEU A 8 -26.45 -11.81 -39.78
C LEU A 8 -27.90 -11.59 -39.32
N ASP A 9 -28.83 -11.33 -40.24
CA ASP A 9 -30.25 -11.17 -39.90
C ASP A 9 -30.82 -12.47 -39.30
N ARG A 10 -30.48 -13.62 -39.89
CA ARG A 10 -30.88 -14.95 -39.37
C ARG A 10 -30.31 -15.23 -37.98
N ALA A 11 -29.08 -14.81 -37.70
CA ALA A 11 -28.48 -14.93 -36.38
C ALA A 11 -29.10 -13.97 -35.34
N ALA A 12 -29.64 -12.82 -35.78
CA ALA A 12 -30.36 -11.89 -34.91
C ALA A 12 -31.74 -12.44 -34.51
N ASP A 13 -32.47 -13.06 -35.45
CA ASP A 13 -33.75 -13.72 -35.17
C ASP A 13 -33.58 -14.93 -34.22
N GLU A 14 -32.51 -15.72 -34.37
CA GLU A 14 -32.22 -16.86 -33.48
C GLU A 14 -31.72 -16.45 -32.08
N ALA A 15 -31.16 -15.25 -31.91
CA ALA A 15 -30.59 -14.80 -30.62
C ALA A 15 -31.64 -14.60 -29.51
N GLY A 16 -32.87 -14.24 -29.89
CA GLY A 16 -34.01 -14.05 -28.98
C GLY A 16 -33.93 -12.79 -28.10
N ALA A 17 -35.10 -12.29 -27.67
CA ALA A 17 -35.17 -11.17 -26.72
C ALA A 17 -34.84 -11.65 -25.29
N PRO A 18 -34.02 -10.92 -24.51
CA PRO A 18 -33.65 -11.34 -23.15
C PRO A 18 -34.87 -11.36 -22.22
N GLY A 19 -35.24 -12.54 -21.74
CA GLY A 19 -36.47 -12.84 -20.99
C GLY A 19 -36.55 -12.31 -19.56
N PHE A 20 -36.07 -11.09 -19.28
CA PHE A 20 -36.07 -10.47 -17.96
C PHE A 20 -36.73 -9.09 -17.99
N SER A 21 -37.90 -8.95 -17.37
CA SER A 21 -38.54 -7.64 -17.22
C SER A 21 -37.75 -6.76 -16.25
N THR A 22 -37.46 -5.53 -16.67
CA THR A 22 -36.73 -4.51 -15.90
C THR A 22 -37.42 -4.18 -14.56
N ASP A 23 -38.74 -4.32 -14.50
CA ASP A 23 -39.56 -4.15 -13.29
C ASP A 23 -39.10 -5.03 -12.11
N ALA A 24 -38.64 -6.24 -12.37
CA ALA A 24 -38.16 -7.15 -11.32
C ALA A 24 -36.91 -6.59 -10.59
N VAL A 25 -36.05 -5.89 -11.33
CA VAL A 25 -34.84 -5.25 -10.78
C VAL A 25 -35.22 -4.03 -9.93
N TYR A 26 -36.09 -3.16 -10.46
CA TYR A 26 -36.55 -1.97 -9.73
C TYR A 26 -37.39 -2.32 -8.49
N ALA A 27 -38.20 -3.38 -8.54
CA ALA A 27 -38.96 -3.89 -7.38
C ALA A 27 -38.03 -4.32 -6.22
N ARG A 28 -36.89 -4.96 -6.52
CA ARG A 28 -35.90 -5.36 -5.50
C ARG A 28 -35.22 -4.13 -4.87
N ALA A 29 -34.87 -3.12 -5.66
CA ALA A 29 -34.31 -1.87 -5.16
C ALA A 29 -35.28 -1.09 -4.26
N ALA A 30 -36.57 -1.01 -4.64
CA ALA A 30 -37.61 -0.35 -3.85
C ALA A 30 -37.82 -1.01 -2.47
N ARG A 31 -37.76 -2.34 -2.41
CA ARG A 31 -37.94 -3.11 -1.16
C ARG A 31 -36.82 -2.86 -0.14
N ILE A 32 -35.58 -2.60 -0.60
CA ILE A 32 -34.45 -2.25 0.27
C ILE A 32 -34.61 -0.83 0.85
N ARG A 33 -35.00 0.16 0.04
CA ARG A 33 -35.23 1.55 0.51
C ARG A 33 -36.32 1.63 1.59
N ARG A 34 -37.38 0.82 1.49
CA ARG A 34 -38.44 0.74 2.53
C ARG A 34 -37.90 0.20 3.86
N ARG A 35 -37.03 -0.84 3.85
CA ARG A 35 -36.41 -1.36 5.08
C ARG A 35 -35.53 -0.32 5.78
N ARG A 36 -34.70 0.44 5.05
CA ARG A 36 -33.88 1.51 5.66
C ARG A 36 -34.72 2.60 6.34
N ARG A 37 -35.90 2.96 5.81
CA ARG A 37 -36.78 3.96 6.45
C ARG A 37 -37.54 3.45 7.68
N ALA A 38 -37.64 2.14 7.90
CA ALA A 38 -38.30 1.58 9.08
C ALA A 38 -37.40 1.56 10.34
N VAL A 39 -36.07 1.61 10.17
CA VAL A 39 -35.09 1.47 11.27
C VAL A 39 -34.75 2.81 11.94
N VAL A 40 -35.03 3.94 11.28
CA VAL A 40 -34.66 5.29 11.77
C VAL A 40 -35.63 5.85 12.82
N SER A 41 -36.78 5.21 13.05
CA SER A 41 -37.87 5.73 13.91
C SER A 41 -37.96 5.06 15.29
N ALA A 42 -36.82 4.81 15.95
CA ALA A 42 -36.80 4.09 17.24
C ALA A 42 -35.66 4.48 18.21
N ALA A 43 -35.30 5.78 18.30
CA ALA A 43 -34.40 6.28 19.34
C ALA A 43 -34.62 7.79 19.63
N VAL A 44 -35.40 8.11 20.67
CA VAL A 44 -35.62 9.47 21.20
C VAL A 44 -35.74 9.35 22.73
N LEU A 45 -35.40 10.44 23.46
CA LEU A 45 -35.33 10.60 24.93
C LEU A 45 -34.02 10.06 25.57
N THR A 46 -33.30 10.77 26.46
CA THR A 46 -33.43 12.17 26.95
C THR A 46 -32.12 12.65 27.63
N VAL A 47 -31.72 13.92 27.39
CA VAL A 47 -31.34 14.98 28.37
C VAL A 47 -30.58 14.55 29.67
N ALA A 48 -29.41 15.08 30.05
CA ALA A 48 -28.46 16.09 29.50
C ALA A 48 -27.02 15.74 30.00
N ALA A 49 -26.03 16.58 30.39
CA ALA A 49 -25.78 18.03 30.55
C ALA A 49 -24.24 18.21 30.81
N ALA A 50 -23.56 19.37 30.77
CA ALA A 50 -23.79 20.71 30.17
C ALA A 50 -22.46 21.53 30.24
N GLY A 51 -22.24 22.52 29.37
CA GLY A 51 -21.05 23.41 29.40
C GLY A 51 -21.00 24.41 28.24
N ALA A 52 -20.49 25.63 28.48
CA ALA A 52 -20.35 26.71 27.47
C ALA A 52 -19.08 26.49 26.61
N PHE A 53 -18.90 27.05 25.40
CA PHE A 53 -18.96 28.49 25.04
C PHE A 53 -19.61 28.79 23.65
N THR A 54 -19.44 30.02 23.15
CA THR A 54 -20.34 30.74 22.23
C THR A 54 -20.06 30.61 20.72
N VAL A 55 -21.05 31.01 19.91
CA VAL A 55 -21.17 30.82 18.44
C VAL A 55 -20.70 32.05 17.62
N ALA A 56 -19.99 31.83 16.49
CA ALA A 56 -20.19 32.46 15.16
C ALA A 56 -18.96 32.27 14.23
N ARG A 57 -19.03 32.27 12.88
CA ARG A 57 -20.11 31.97 11.88
C ARG A 57 -19.51 31.98 10.44
N ALA A 58 -20.04 31.11 9.56
CA ALA A 58 -20.01 31.12 8.07
C ALA A 58 -18.71 30.74 7.31
N GLY A 59 -18.90 30.05 6.17
CA GLY A 59 -17.89 29.76 5.15
C GLY A 59 -17.76 28.26 4.84
N GLY A 60 -18.06 27.85 3.60
CA GLY A 60 -17.65 26.56 3.02
C GLY A 60 -16.64 26.79 1.87
N PRO A 61 -16.29 25.79 1.04
CA PRO A 61 -16.96 24.51 0.81
C PRO A 61 -16.34 23.32 1.58
N THR A 62 -16.72 22.11 1.19
CA THR A 62 -16.27 20.83 1.75
C THR A 62 -14.77 20.60 1.61
N ASP A 63 -14.05 20.52 2.73
CA ASP A 63 -12.90 19.64 2.80
C ASP A 63 -13.36 18.19 2.59
N THR A 64 -12.75 17.50 1.62
CA THR A 64 -12.67 16.05 1.68
C THR A 64 -11.77 15.71 2.85
N ALA A 65 -12.35 15.20 3.95
CA ALA A 65 -11.57 14.79 5.11
C ALA A 65 -10.63 13.62 4.72
N HIS A 66 -9.37 13.95 4.40
CA HIS A 66 -8.33 12.97 4.09
C HIS A 66 -8.06 12.16 5.36
N SER A 67 -8.63 10.96 5.42
CA SER A 67 -8.49 10.06 6.56
C SER A 67 -7.08 9.46 6.58
N SER A 68 -6.11 10.22 7.11
CA SER A 68 -4.82 9.63 7.42
C SER A 68 -4.96 8.63 8.56
N VAL A 69 -4.37 7.44 8.36
CA VAL A 69 -4.20 6.43 9.40
C VAL A 69 -2.75 6.54 9.91
N ALA A 70 -2.40 7.74 10.38
CA ALA A 70 -1.13 8.02 11.01
C ALA A 70 -1.00 7.19 12.29
N THR A 71 0.14 6.50 12.47
CA THR A 71 0.36 5.68 13.67
C THR A 71 0.73 6.55 14.86
N THR A 72 -0.23 6.80 15.75
CA THR A 72 -0.02 7.53 17.01
C THR A 72 0.97 6.78 17.90
N PRO A 73 2.02 7.42 18.46
CA PRO A 73 2.94 6.77 19.38
C PRO A 73 2.23 6.26 20.65
N LEU A 74 2.36 4.96 20.93
CA LEU A 74 1.75 4.33 22.10
C LEU A 74 2.56 4.68 23.36
N PRO A 75 1.95 5.14 24.47
CA PRO A 75 2.68 5.49 25.70
C PRO A 75 3.29 4.24 26.36
N THR A 76 4.55 4.34 26.75
CA THR A 76 5.39 3.18 27.07
C THR A 76 5.06 2.54 28.42
N GLY A 77 4.58 1.29 28.40
CA GLY A 77 4.41 0.41 29.56
C GLY A 77 5.42 -0.74 29.56
N SER A 78 6.41 -0.67 30.45
CA SER A 78 7.49 -1.66 30.67
C SER A 78 6.99 -3.07 31.08
N PRO A 79 7.81 -4.16 30.99
CA PRO A 79 9.28 -4.15 31.01
C PRO A 79 10.06 -5.14 30.09
N THR A 80 11.39 -4.94 30.08
CA THR A 80 12.46 -5.91 29.74
C THR A 80 12.64 -6.34 28.27
N THR A 81 13.42 -5.56 27.52
CA THR A 81 14.78 -5.97 27.11
C THR A 81 15.63 -4.71 26.92
N SER A 82 16.91 -4.76 27.28
CA SER A 82 17.80 -3.58 27.28
C SER A 82 18.37 -3.28 25.89
N ALA A 83 17.51 -2.92 24.94
CA ALA A 83 17.97 -2.33 23.68
C ALA A 83 18.70 -1.01 23.96
N ALA A 84 19.78 -0.73 23.22
CA ALA A 84 20.43 0.58 23.26
C ALA A 84 19.44 1.68 22.85
N PRO A 85 19.55 2.92 23.38
CA PRO A 85 18.72 4.03 22.92
C PRO A 85 18.99 4.27 21.43
N GLY A 86 17.98 3.96 20.60
CA GLY A 86 18.06 4.20 19.16
C GLY A 86 18.19 5.69 18.83
N PRO A 87 18.59 6.04 17.60
CA PRO A 87 18.62 7.43 17.15
C PRO A 87 17.24 8.08 17.36
N ALA A 88 17.26 9.29 17.90
CA ALA A 88 16.08 10.05 18.29
C ALA A 88 15.23 10.48 17.09
N GLY A 89 13.95 10.75 17.34
CA GLY A 89 12.95 11.07 16.33
C GLY A 89 12.07 9.88 15.94
N THR A 90 11.03 10.14 15.15
CA THR A 90 10.12 9.10 14.64
C THR A 90 10.77 8.24 13.55
N LYS A 91 10.10 7.16 13.12
CA LYS A 91 10.55 6.38 11.95
C LYS A 91 10.54 7.22 10.67
N ALA A 92 9.54 8.10 10.48
CA ALA A 92 9.46 9.02 9.35
C ALA A 92 10.60 10.06 9.35
N GLU A 93 10.83 10.78 10.47
CA GLU A 93 11.92 11.76 10.60
C GLU A 93 13.31 11.18 10.31
N ARG A 94 13.54 9.92 10.71
CA ARG A 94 14.83 9.24 10.52
C ARG A 94 14.98 8.64 9.11
N LEU A 95 13.89 8.45 8.37
CA LEU A 95 13.92 8.17 6.94
C LEU A 95 14.14 9.45 6.12
N ASP A 96 13.47 10.55 6.50
CA ASP A 96 13.64 11.88 5.90
C ASP A 96 15.10 12.35 5.98
N ALA A 97 15.75 12.19 7.14
CA ALA A 97 17.16 12.51 7.33
C ALA A 97 18.15 11.69 6.47
N LEU A 98 17.70 10.62 5.80
CA LEU A 98 18.51 9.79 4.88
C LEU A 98 18.20 10.05 3.41
N LEU A 99 17.21 10.89 3.08
CA LEU A 99 16.76 11.15 1.72
C LEU A 99 17.05 12.61 1.30
N PRO A 100 17.29 12.87 0.00
CA PRO A 100 17.41 14.25 -0.49
C PRO A 100 16.11 15.06 -0.28
N PRO A 101 16.20 16.37 0.01
CA PRO A 101 15.06 17.18 0.47
C PRO A 101 13.98 17.44 -0.59
N ASP A 102 14.11 16.88 -1.80
CA ASP A 102 13.09 17.00 -2.84
C ASP A 102 12.07 15.85 -2.83
N VAL A 103 12.25 14.77 -2.05
CA VAL A 103 11.34 13.61 -2.05
C VAL A 103 9.89 13.92 -1.63
N GLY A 104 9.68 15.00 -0.87
CA GLY A 104 8.37 15.46 -0.39
C GLY A 104 8.18 15.22 1.12
N GLU A 105 6.97 15.47 1.62
CA GLU A 105 6.63 15.21 3.03
C GLU A 105 6.45 13.70 3.25
N ILE A 106 7.07 13.18 4.33
CA ILE A 106 7.07 11.75 4.67
C ILE A 106 6.20 11.52 5.92
N GLU A 107 5.22 10.63 5.81
CA GLU A 107 4.30 10.25 6.90
C GLU A 107 4.29 8.73 7.07
N GLN A 108 4.40 8.22 8.30
CA GLN A 108 4.25 6.78 8.55
C GLN A 108 2.76 6.39 8.60
N VAL A 109 2.39 5.40 7.79
CA VAL A 109 1.00 4.95 7.55
C VAL A 109 0.86 3.44 7.71
N LEU A 110 -0.36 2.92 7.54
CA LEU A 110 -0.64 1.49 7.38
C LEU A 110 -1.38 1.27 6.05
N ILE A 111 -0.66 0.81 5.02
CA ILE A 111 -1.17 0.54 3.68
C ILE A 111 -2.25 -0.54 3.72
N LEU A 112 -2.15 -1.55 4.59
CA LEU A 112 -3.23 -2.54 4.77
C LEU A 112 -4.52 -1.92 5.36
N ALA A 113 -4.41 -0.93 6.26
CA ALA A 113 -5.57 -0.20 6.76
C ALA A 113 -6.20 0.65 5.66
N LEU A 114 -5.40 1.34 4.84
CA LEU A 114 -5.89 2.14 3.71
C LEU A 114 -6.53 1.26 2.62
N THR A 115 -5.80 0.25 2.13
CA THR A 115 -6.20 -0.54 0.96
C THR A 115 -7.29 -1.59 1.22
N LYS A 116 -7.45 -2.03 2.47
CA LYS A 116 -8.46 -3.03 2.87
C LYS A 116 -9.44 -2.56 3.95
N GLN A 117 -9.40 -1.28 4.34
CA GLN A 117 -10.26 -0.68 5.37
C GLN A 117 -10.21 -1.42 6.72
N LEU A 118 -9.05 -1.99 7.05
CA LEU A 118 -8.85 -2.76 8.29
C LEU A 118 -8.55 -1.82 9.48
N PRO A 119 -8.94 -2.20 10.71
CA PRO A 119 -8.46 -1.53 11.93
C PRO A 119 -6.91 -1.56 12.01
N PRO A 120 -6.25 -0.51 12.53
CA PRO A 120 -4.79 -0.46 12.64
C PRO A 120 -4.16 -1.69 13.31
N GLU A 121 -4.84 -2.25 14.32
CA GLU A 121 -4.43 -3.42 15.10
C GLU A 121 -4.43 -4.72 14.28
N GLN A 122 -5.12 -4.73 13.13
CA GLN A 122 -5.16 -5.85 12.18
C GLN A 122 -4.31 -5.59 10.93
N ALA A 123 -3.77 -4.37 10.80
CA ALA A 123 -3.02 -3.90 9.65
C ALA A 123 -1.53 -3.66 9.94
N THR A 124 -1.12 -3.67 11.21
CA THR A 124 0.28 -3.45 11.65
C THR A 124 1.11 -4.73 11.49
N PRO A 125 2.19 -4.73 10.69
CA PRO A 125 3.09 -5.88 10.57
C PRO A 125 4.08 -6.03 11.74
N ASP A 126 4.54 -7.26 11.98
CA ASP A 126 5.65 -7.57 12.89
C ASP A 126 6.99 -7.13 12.27
N TYR A 127 7.35 -5.86 12.48
CA TYR A 127 8.58 -5.25 11.96
C TYR A 127 9.81 -5.59 12.83
N LEU A 128 10.94 -5.91 12.18
CA LEU A 128 12.19 -6.31 12.85
C LEU A 128 13.28 -5.22 12.77
N GLY A 129 13.32 -4.48 11.67
CA GLY A 129 14.32 -3.44 11.41
C GLY A 129 14.01 -2.08 12.06
N PRO A 130 15.05 -1.26 12.32
CA PRO A 130 14.92 0.06 12.97
C PRO A 130 14.17 1.10 12.13
N LEU A 131 14.15 0.95 10.80
CA LEU A 131 13.42 1.78 9.83
C LEU A 131 12.33 1.00 9.06
N ASP A 132 12.09 -0.27 9.40
CA ASP A 132 10.99 -1.05 8.82
C ASP A 132 9.65 -0.32 8.96
N GLY A 133 8.86 -0.23 7.89
CA GLY A 133 7.64 0.56 7.91
C GLY A 133 7.01 0.75 6.54
N GLU A 134 5.82 1.32 6.59
CA GLU A 134 5.04 1.77 5.44
C GLU A 134 4.92 3.29 5.53
N TYR A 135 5.35 3.99 4.49
CA TYR A 135 5.50 5.44 4.47
C TYR A 135 4.77 6.02 3.26
N ALA A 136 3.98 7.08 3.46
CA ALA A 136 3.40 7.89 2.40
C ALA A 136 4.33 9.07 2.09
N PHE A 137 4.51 9.38 0.80
CA PHE A 137 5.32 10.47 0.29
C PHE A 137 4.43 11.47 -0.46
N ARG A 138 4.31 12.69 0.05
CA ARG A 138 3.43 13.73 -0.49
C ARG A 138 4.26 14.77 -1.25
N LYS A 139 4.16 14.78 -2.59
CA LYS A 139 4.92 15.67 -3.49
C LYS A 139 4.04 16.16 -4.62
N ASN A 140 4.05 17.47 -4.88
CA ASN A 140 3.29 18.14 -5.96
C ASN A 140 1.78 17.82 -6.00
N GLY A 141 1.19 17.43 -4.87
CA GLY A 141 -0.23 17.05 -4.75
C GLY A 141 -0.52 15.57 -5.02
N GLY A 142 0.46 14.77 -5.46
CA GLY A 142 0.36 13.31 -5.52
C GLY A 142 0.86 12.62 -4.24
N VAL A 143 0.53 11.34 -4.08
CA VAL A 143 0.87 10.49 -2.93
C VAL A 143 1.44 9.16 -3.40
N GLY A 144 2.75 9.00 -3.26
CA GLY A 144 3.46 7.74 -3.43
C GLY A 144 3.64 7.01 -2.10
N TYR A 145 4.20 5.80 -2.15
CA TYR A 145 4.51 5.04 -0.95
C TYR A 145 5.89 4.39 -1.00
N LEU A 146 6.50 4.19 0.16
CA LEU A 146 7.67 3.34 0.36
C LEU A 146 7.34 2.31 1.43
N VAL A 147 7.52 1.03 1.11
CA VAL A 147 7.49 -0.08 2.08
C VAL A 147 8.91 -0.57 2.26
N LEU A 148 9.40 -0.64 3.50
CA LEU A 148 10.71 -1.17 3.86
C LEU A 148 10.54 -2.27 4.91
N SER A 149 11.17 -3.43 4.69
CA SER A 149 11.17 -4.51 5.69
C SER A 149 12.48 -5.31 5.71
N TYR A 150 12.99 -5.56 6.90
CA TYR A 150 14.00 -6.56 7.18
C TYR A 150 13.33 -7.89 7.51
N GLU A 151 13.73 -8.96 6.82
CA GLU A 151 13.32 -10.33 7.10
C GLU A 151 14.55 -11.13 7.55
N ASP A 152 14.54 -11.61 8.79
CA ASP A 152 15.61 -12.47 9.29
C ASP A 152 15.63 -13.82 8.56
N ARG A 153 16.77 -14.53 8.65
CA ARG A 153 16.95 -15.84 7.99
C ARG A 153 15.80 -16.82 8.30
N LYS A 154 15.26 -16.80 9.52
CA LYS A 154 14.13 -17.62 9.93
C LYS A 154 12.87 -17.23 9.14
N THR A 155 12.49 -15.96 9.14
CA THR A 155 11.33 -15.42 8.41
C THR A 155 11.39 -15.76 6.91
N VAL A 156 12.55 -15.62 6.28
CA VAL A 156 12.71 -15.99 4.86
C VAL A 156 12.56 -17.50 4.64
N THR A 157 13.11 -18.32 5.55
CA THR A 157 13.00 -19.78 5.49
C THR A 157 11.57 -20.26 5.71
N GLU A 158 10.82 -19.65 6.62
CA GLU A 158 9.41 -19.96 6.87
C GLU A 158 8.51 -19.54 5.70
N LYS A 159 8.79 -18.40 5.05
CA LYS A 159 8.03 -17.91 3.87
C LYS A 159 8.35 -18.64 2.57
N THR A 160 9.59 -19.11 2.37
CA THR A 160 10.06 -19.61 1.06
C THR A 160 10.64 -21.02 1.06
N GLY A 161 10.70 -21.69 2.21
CA GLY A 161 11.27 -23.03 2.39
C GLY A 161 12.81 -23.09 2.41
N ARG A 162 13.50 -21.96 2.20
CA ARG A 162 14.97 -21.84 2.25
C ARG A 162 15.40 -20.43 2.69
N PRO A 163 16.65 -20.24 3.17
CA PRO A 163 17.20 -18.91 3.38
C PRO A 163 17.26 -18.09 2.09
N ALA A 164 17.45 -16.76 2.20
CA ALA A 164 17.74 -15.93 1.04
C ALA A 164 19.06 -16.37 0.39
N ASP A 165 19.00 -16.69 -0.90
CA ASP A 165 20.16 -17.07 -1.71
C ASP A 165 20.76 -15.82 -2.38
N PRO A 166 22.04 -15.46 -2.10
CA PRO A 166 22.71 -14.34 -2.77
C PRO A 166 23.17 -14.69 -4.19
N ASP A 167 23.45 -15.96 -4.48
CA ASP A 167 23.92 -16.40 -5.80
C ASP A 167 22.76 -16.54 -6.81
N GLY A 168 21.54 -16.76 -6.33
CA GLY A 168 20.32 -16.75 -7.13
C GLY A 168 20.08 -15.42 -7.86
N ASP A 169 19.88 -15.48 -9.18
CA ASP A 169 19.70 -14.30 -10.04
C ASP A 169 18.23 -14.02 -10.38
N LEU A 170 17.62 -13.10 -9.62
CA LEU A 170 16.24 -12.64 -9.87
C LEU A 170 16.07 -11.88 -11.21
N CYS A 171 17.15 -11.50 -11.91
CA CYS A 171 17.02 -10.86 -13.22
C CYS A 171 16.88 -11.86 -14.37
N THR A 172 17.27 -13.13 -14.19
CA THR A 172 17.03 -14.21 -15.15
C THR A 172 15.95 -15.19 -14.68
N GLU A 173 15.80 -15.42 -13.36
CA GLU A 173 14.70 -16.20 -12.78
C GLU A 173 13.39 -15.37 -12.72
N VAL A 174 12.74 -15.21 -13.88
CA VAL A 174 11.45 -14.51 -14.02
C VAL A 174 10.34 -15.50 -14.42
N PRO A 175 9.44 -15.90 -13.49
CA PRO A 175 8.24 -16.65 -13.84
C PRO A 175 7.36 -15.86 -14.83
N PRO A 176 6.60 -16.50 -15.74
CA PRO A 176 5.75 -15.79 -16.71
C PRO A 176 4.69 -14.86 -16.12
N SER A 177 4.42 -14.99 -14.81
CA SER A 177 3.50 -14.16 -14.04
C SER A 177 4.16 -12.98 -13.31
N THR A 178 5.46 -12.75 -13.46
CA THR A 178 6.21 -11.64 -12.84
C THR A 178 6.75 -10.69 -13.92
N PHE A 179 6.56 -9.38 -13.75
CA PHE A 179 7.06 -8.39 -14.69
C PHE A 179 8.23 -7.60 -14.09
N ARG A 180 9.47 -8.03 -14.34
CA ARG A 180 10.67 -7.26 -13.99
C ARG A 180 11.22 -6.59 -15.24
N THR A 181 11.21 -5.26 -15.29
CA THR A 181 11.93 -4.48 -16.32
C THR A 181 13.09 -3.72 -15.68
N HIS A 182 14.13 -3.40 -16.46
CA HIS A 182 15.33 -2.71 -15.96
C HIS A 182 15.91 -3.38 -14.69
N CYS A 183 15.97 -4.72 -14.67
CA CYS A 183 16.52 -5.46 -13.54
C CYS A 183 18.06 -5.38 -13.56
N THR A 184 18.65 -5.01 -12.43
CA THR A 184 20.11 -4.96 -12.22
C THR A 184 20.47 -5.72 -10.96
N ARG A 185 21.29 -6.77 -11.09
CA ARG A 185 21.91 -7.50 -9.98
C ARG A 185 23.35 -7.00 -9.78
N GLU A 186 23.73 -6.72 -8.55
CA GLU A 186 25.07 -6.29 -8.18
C GLU A 186 25.56 -7.05 -6.94
N VAL A 187 26.79 -7.56 -6.99
CA VAL A 187 27.47 -8.14 -5.84
C VAL A 187 28.31 -7.05 -5.18
N LEU A 188 28.01 -6.73 -3.93
CA LEU A 188 28.73 -5.70 -3.18
C LEU A 188 30.10 -6.23 -2.71
N PRO A 189 31.08 -5.37 -2.37
CA PRO A 189 32.41 -5.80 -1.91
C PRO A 189 32.39 -6.68 -0.65
N ASP A 190 31.34 -6.56 0.16
CA ASP A 190 31.06 -7.40 1.33
C ASP A 190 30.21 -8.64 1.01
N GLY A 191 30.07 -9.02 -0.26
CA GLY A 191 29.38 -10.24 -0.69
C GLY A 191 27.87 -10.27 -0.41
N ARG A 192 27.28 -9.16 0.07
CA ARG A 192 25.82 -8.94 -0.02
C ARG A 192 25.45 -8.77 -1.49
N VAL A 193 24.22 -9.10 -1.86
CA VAL A 193 23.77 -8.99 -3.27
C VAL A 193 22.52 -8.13 -3.36
N LEU A 194 22.68 -6.97 -4.02
CA LEU A 194 21.61 -6.02 -4.29
C LEU A 194 20.99 -6.34 -5.65
N THR A 195 19.68 -6.52 -5.70
CA THR A 195 18.92 -6.59 -6.97
C THR A 195 17.84 -5.53 -6.97
N VAL A 196 17.82 -4.69 -8.01
CA VAL A 196 16.82 -3.61 -8.18
C VAL A 196 16.17 -3.72 -9.55
N TRP A 197 14.84 -3.66 -9.60
CA TRP A 197 14.05 -3.73 -10.83
C TRP A 197 12.87 -2.77 -10.77
N ASN A 198 12.31 -2.46 -11.94
CA ASN A 198 11.02 -1.81 -12.04
C ASN A 198 9.95 -2.90 -12.19
N ASP A 199 8.85 -2.82 -11.43
CA ASP A 199 7.64 -3.59 -11.71
C ASP A 199 6.57 -2.62 -12.25
N PRO A 200 6.03 -2.83 -13.46
CA PRO A 200 4.98 -1.97 -14.02
C PRO A 200 3.63 -2.11 -13.31
N MET A 201 3.48 -3.04 -12.35
CA MET A 201 2.24 -3.30 -11.60
C MET A 201 1.00 -3.45 -12.49
N GLN A 202 1.17 -4.16 -13.61
CA GLN A 202 0.12 -4.35 -14.62
C GLN A 202 -1.16 -4.92 -14.00
N PHE A 203 -2.20 -4.10 -13.89
CA PHE A 203 -3.50 -4.47 -13.35
C PHE A 203 -4.13 -5.65 -14.12
N ARG A 204 -4.39 -6.76 -13.42
CA ARG A 204 -4.87 -8.01 -14.03
C ARG A 204 -6.39 -8.20 -13.98
N GLY A 205 -7.10 -7.32 -13.28
CA GLY A 205 -8.54 -7.44 -13.04
C GLY A 205 -8.86 -8.38 -11.88
N GLY A 206 -9.89 -8.04 -11.10
CA GLY A 206 -10.29 -8.78 -9.90
C GLY A 206 -9.68 -8.25 -8.59
N ASP A 207 -8.63 -7.44 -8.64
CA ASP A 207 -8.07 -6.75 -7.47
C ASP A 207 -8.88 -5.50 -7.10
N ASP A 208 -9.18 -5.31 -5.80
CA ASP A 208 -9.82 -4.08 -5.27
C ASP A 208 -8.88 -2.84 -5.28
N VAL A 209 -7.61 -3.05 -5.63
CA VAL A 209 -6.51 -2.09 -5.48
C VAL A 209 -5.68 -2.10 -6.76
N ARG A 210 -5.61 -0.95 -7.44
CA ARG A 210 -4.80 -0.77 -8.65
C ARG A 210 -3.51 -0.06 -8.27
N TRP A 211 -2.44 -0.81 -8.06
CA TRP A 211 -1.11 -0.24 -7.83
C TRP A 211 -0.58 0.42 -9.11
N GLY A 212 0.05 1.59 -8.96
CA GLY A 212 0.86 2.19 -10.00
C GLY A 212 2.30 1.63 -10.01
N PRO A 213 3.12 2.03 -11.00
CA PRO A 213 4.48 1.52 -11.18
C PRO A 213 5.34 1.57 -9.91
N GLU A 214 6.18 0.54 -9.76
CA GLU A 214 7.08 0.37 -8.64
C GLU A 214 8.54 0.29 -9.07
N LEU A 215 9.41 0.85 -8.23
CA LEU A 215 10.83 0.56 -8.18
C LEU A 215 11.08 -0.30 -6.93
N THR A 216 11.53 -1.53 -7.14
CA THR A 216 11.64 -2.55 -6.11
C THR A 216 13.08 -2.98 -5.92
N GLY A 217 13.51 -3.08 -4.67
CA GLY A 217 14.85 -3.52 -4.28
C GLY A 217 14.82 -4.70 -3.32
N ARG A 218 15.82 -5.57 -3.45
CA ARG A 218 16.14 -6.66 -2.52
C ARG A 218 17.64 -6.66 -2.25
N LEU A 219 18.05 -6.55 -0.99
CA LEU A 219 19.43 -6.79 -0.58
C LEU A 219 19.50 -8.10 0.20
N VAL A 220 20.14 -9.12 -0.38
CA VAL A 220 20.38 -10.41 0.29
C VAL A 220 21.65 -10.30 1.13
N GLN A 221 21.55 -10.72 2.39
CA GLN A 221 22.63 -10.75 3.36
C GLN A 221 23.37 -12.09 3.34
N ARG A 222 24.64 -12.10 3.79
CA ARG A 222 25.49 -13.31 3.83
C ARG A 222 24.93 -14.45 4.70
N ASP A 223 24.11 -14.15 5.70
CA ASP A 223 23.53 -15.14 6.60
C ASP A 223 22.22 -15.77 6.05
N GLY A 224 21.70 -15.23 4.94
CA GLY A 224 20.42 -15.63 4.35
C GLY A 224 19.19 -14.88 4.90
N SER A 225 19.40 -13.77 5.63
CA SER A 225 18.38 -12.72 5.81
C SER A 225 18.31 -11.79 4.59
N GLN A 226 17.32 -10.90 4.54
CA GLN A 226 17.19 -9.93 3.44
C GLN A 226 16.53 -8.62 3.88
N LEU A 227 16.87 -7.53 3.21
CA LEU A 227 16.06 -6.31 3.17
C LEU A 227 15.23 -6.30 1.88
N LEU A 228 13.99 -5.87 1.99
CA LEU A 228 13.07 -5.64 0.88
C LEU A 228 12.60 -4.18 0.90
N VAL A 229 12.54 -3.54 -0.26
CA VAL A 229 11.93 -2.21 -0.42
C VAL A 229 11.06 -2.15 -1.67
N ARG A 230 9.88 -1.54 -1.55
CA ARG A 230 8.98 -1.24 -2.67
C ARG A 230 8.68 0.25 -2.65
N SER A 231 9.15 0.98 -3.64
CA SER A 231 8.82 2.39 -3.86
C SER A 231 7.77 2.47 -4.97
N SER A 232 6.55 2.91 -4.66
CA SER A 232 5.41 2.95 -5.58
C SER A 232 4.99 4.39 -5.87
N THR A 233 4.57 4.66 -7.11
CA THR A 233 3.88 5.91 -7.47
C THR A 233 2.58 6.14 -6.69
N GLY A 234 1.97 5.10 -6.11
CA GLY A 234 0.69 5.18 -5.41
C GLY A 234 -0.27 4.04 -5.78
N PHE A 235 -1.52 4.12 -5.32
CA PHE A 235 -2.57 3.16 -5.69
C PHE A 235 -3.94 3.84 -5.85
N GLU A 236 -4.80 3.25 -6.69
CA GLU A 236 -6.23 3.54 -6.76
C GLU A 236 -7.02 2.46 -5.99
N SER A 237 -7.75 2.85 -4.96
CA SER A 237 -8.73 2.04 -4.22
C SER A 237 -9.71 2.97 -3.49
N THR A 238 -10.57 2.41 -2.64
CA THR A 238 -11.47 3.21 -1.78
C THR A 238 -10.75 3.99 -0.67
N GLY A 239 -9.49 3.65 -0.36
CA GLY A 239 -8.65 4.33 0.64
C GLY A 239 -7.52 5.19 0.04
N THR A 240 -7.61 5.54 -1.24
CA THR A 240 -6.62 6.40 -1.91
C THR A 240 -6.60 7.79 -1.30
N GLN A 241 -5.40 8.23 -0.88
CA GLN A 241 -5.22 9.52 -0.20
C GLN A 241 -5.00 10.72 -1.14
N GLY A 242 -4.71 10.48 -2.42
CA GLY A 242 -4.52 11.49 -3.46
C GLY A 242 -4.16 10.85 -4.81
N PRO A 243 -3.94 11.63 -5.89
CA PRO A 243 -3.39 11.14 -7.16
C PRO A 243 -2.07 10.38 -6.97
N LEU A 244 -1.72 9.53 -7.94
CA LEU A 244 -0.37 8.93 -8.02
C LEU A 244 0.68 10.03 -8.31
N LEU A 245 1.92 9.81 -7.87
CA LEU A 245 3.10 10.54 -8.32
C LEU A 245 3.46 10.16 -9.77
N ASP A 246 4.10 11.09 -10.49
CA ASP A 246 4.62 10.84 -11.85
C ASP A 246 5.72 9.77 -11.91
N ALA A 247 6.40 9.54 -10.78
CA ALA A 247 7.47 8.54 -10.61
C ALA A 247 7.48 8.02 -9.15
N PRO A 248 8.09 6.84 -8.88
CA PRO A 248 8.32 6.37 -7.51
C PRO A 248 9.04 7.41 -6.65
N PRO A 249 8.71 7.55 -5.35
CA PRO A 249 9.22 8.63 -4.51
C PRO A 249 10.73 8.60 -4.22
N VAL A 250 11.43 7.48 -4.46
CA VAL A 250 12.90 7.42 -4.44
C VAL A 250 13.48 6.90 -5.75
N SER A 251 14.64 7.44 -6.14
CA SER A 251 15.40 7.01 -7.31
C SER A 251 16.13 5.67 -7.05
N ARG A 252 16.73 5.10 -8.10
CA ARG A 252 17.52 3.85 -8.00
C ARG A 252 18.78 4.02 -7.17
N GLU A 253 19.35 5.22 -7.21
CA GLU A 253 20.55 5.63 -6.49
C GLU A 253 20.21 5.83 -5.00
N GLN A 254 19.15 6.60 -4.70
CA GLN A 254 18.65 6.80 -3.34
C GLN A 254 18.22 5.48 -2.68
N LEU A 255 17.52 4.61 -3.42
CA LEU A 255 17.11 3.27 -2.97
C LEU A 255 18.32 2.38 -2.66
N ARG A 256 19.37 2.43 -3.49
CA ARG A 256 20.64 1.73 -3.24
C ARG A 256 21.29 2.22 -1.95
N GLU A 257 21.41 3.54 -1.78
CA GLU A 257 22.05 4.14 -0.61
C GLU A 257 21.29 3.74 0.66
N LEU A 258 19.96 3.90 0.67
CA LEU A 258 19.07 3.48 1.76
C LEU A 258 19.21 1.98 2.10
N LEU A 259 19.21 1.08 1.11
CA LEU A 259 19.32 -0.36 1.37
C LEU A 259 20.72 -0.80 1.84
N THR A 260 21.78 -0.08 1.48
CA THR A 260 23.16 -0.52 1.74
C THR A 260 23.76 0.08 3.02
N GLY A 261 23.20 1.20 3.51
CA GLY A 261 23.55 1.85 4.76
C GLY A 261 23.27 1.00 6.03
N PRO A 262 23.93 1.29 7.15
CA PRO A 262 23.70 0.58 8.42
C PRO A 262 22.34 0.92 9.08
N GLU A 263 21.73 2.06 8.77
CA GLU A 263 20.55 2.59 9.47
C GLU A 263 19.28 1.77 9.26
N VAL A 264 19.25 0.89 8.26
CA VAL A 264 18.14 -0.03 7.95
C VAL A 264 18.31 -1.42 8.57
N LEU A 265 19.46 -1.72 9.19
CA LEU A 265 19.75 -3.04 9.78
C LEU A 265 19.48 -3.07 11.29
N PRO A 266 18.96 -4.18 11.84
CA PRO A 266 18.93 -4.37 13.30
C PRO A 266 20.33 -4.26 13.93
N PRO A 267 20.44 -3.78 15.18
CA PRO A 267 21.72 -3.77 15.89
C PRO A 267 22.22 -5.20 16.14
N SER A 268 23.52 -5.40 15.92
CA SER A 268 24.27 -6.64 16.11
C SER A 268 24.77 -6.84 17.55
#